data_AF-A0A7C4VJG1-F1
#
_entry.id   AF-A0A7C4VJG1-F1
#
_cell.length_a   1.000
_cell.length_b   1.000
_cell.length_c   1.000
_cell.angle_alpha   90.00
_cell.angle_beta   90.00
_cell.angle_gamma   90.00
#
_symmetry.space_group_name_H-M   'P 1'
#
loop_
_entity.id
_entity.type
_entity.pdbx_description
1 polymer ?
#
loop_
_entity_poly.entity_id
_entity_poly.type
_entity_poly.pdbx_seq_one_letter_code
_entity_poly.pdbx_strand_id
1 'polypeptide(L)'
;MADIFISYSRLDLERVKPLADRFASLGYSLWWDQQPGARQASFDERERELDAARAVLVVWSLNGRNAIRVSAEAAHALETGKLLQLKLDPAAPPAPFDALDAADMTGAGEWGPLEHAVAQLVRHGERAPTARSELGAMPTLAAAGSPTLITIAIGAALAAYAGAVSASFNGVMTLGQLQIALVGIGGVASAGAALCAFRLFSTARADG
;
A
#
# COMPACT_ATOMS: atom_id res chain seq x y z
N MET A 1 8.55 3.49 28.17
CA MET A 1 7.38 4.00 27.45
C MET A 1 7.61 5.45 27.07
N ALA A 2 8.11 5.62 25.86
CA ALA A 2 8.33 6.93 25.27
C ALA A 2 7.03 7.56 24.74
N ASP A 3 7.00 8.88 24.64
CA ASP A 3 5.95 9.60 23.94
C ASP A 3 6.06 9.38 22.43
N ILE A 4 7.29 9.40 21.91
CA ILE A 4 7.57 9.31 20.48
C ILE A 4 8.58 8.20 20.21
N PHE A 5 8.18 7.23 19.38
CA PHE A 5 9.09 6.27 18.76
C PHE A 5 9.55 6.83 17.42
N ILE A 6 10.86 6.84 17.14
CA ILE A 6 11.39 7.29 15.85
C ILE A 6 11.85 6.09 15.04
N SER A 7 11.16 5.81 13.93
CA SER A 7 11.52 4.79 12.95
C SER A 7 12.34 5.40 11.82
N TYR A 8 13.55 4.89 11.61
CA TYR A 8 14.48 5.38 10.58
C TYR A 8 15.51 4.30 10.23
N SER A 9 16.19 4.47 9.11
CA SER A 9 17.36 3.65 8.78
C SER A 9 18.56 4.10 9.61
N ARG A 10 19.32 3.16 10.17
CA ARG A 10 20.55 3.45 10.93
C ARG A 10 21.59 4.26 10.14
N LEU A 11 21.57 4.17 8.81
CA LEU A 11 22.45 4.96 7.94
C LEU A 11 22.13 6.46 8.00
N ASP A 12 20.95 6.84 8.48
CA ASP A 12 20.51 8.23 8.62
C ASP A 12 20.59 8.73 10.07
N LEU A 13 21.29 8.02 10.97
CA LEU A 13 21.40 8.39 12.39
C LEU A 13 21.78 9.86 12.60
N GLU A 14 22.82 10.33 11.92
CA GLU A 14 23.29 11.72 12.01
C GLU A 14 22.25 12.73 11.50
N ARG A 15 21.42 12.34 10.52
CA ARG A 15 20.36 13.19 9.95
C ARG A 15 19.11 13.23 10.83
N VAL A 16 18.84 12.15 11.57
CA VAL A 16 17.70 12.02 12.49
C VAL A 16 17.98 12.66 13.84
N LYS A 17 19.25 12.73 14.25
CA LYS A 17 19.64 13.32 15.53
C LYS A 17 19.09 14.73 15.77
N PRO A 18 19.16 15.69 14.83
CA PRO A 18 18.56 17.01 15.01
C PRO A 18 17.03 16.99 15.23
N LEU A 19 16.32 16.06 14.58
CA LEU A 19 14.87 15.87 14.80
C LEU A 19 14.61 15.42 16.24
N ALA A 20 15.37 14.42 16.69
CA ALA A 20 15.24 13.90 18.04
C ALA A 20 15.62 14.96 19.10
N ASP A 21 16.71 15.69 18.91
CA ASP A 21 17.12 16.76 19.83
C ASP A 21 16.05 17.85 19.91
N ARG A 22 15.40 18.19 18.79
CA ARG A 22 14.28 19.13 18.76
C ARG A 22 13.11 18.63 19.60
N PHE A 23 12.62 17.41 19.37
CA PHE A 23 11.49 16.88 20.14
C PHE A 23 11.82 16.67 21.62
N ALA A 24 13.05 16.28 21.95
CA ALA A 24 13.52 16.20 23.33
C ALA A 24 13.51 17.59 23.99
N SER A 25 13.93 18.65 23.27
CA SER A 25 13.88 20.03 23.79
C SER A 25 12.46 20.55 24.05
N LEU A 26 11.47 19.98 23.36
CA LEU A 26 10.05 20.24 23.58
C LEU A 26 9.45 19.45 24.76
N GLY A 27 10.26 18.61 25.43
CA GLY A 27 9.89 17.86 26.63
C GLY A 27 9.31 16.48 26.37
N TYR A 28 9.37 15.96 25.14
CA TYR A 28 8.92 14.61 24.83
C TYR A 28 9.96 13.56 25.24
N SER A 29 9.49 12.46 25.80
CA SER A 29 10.31 11.26 25.96
C SER A 29 10.41 10.51 24.62
N LEU A 30 11.63 10.13 24.23
CA LEU A 30 11.90 9.55 22.91
C LEU A 30 12.45 8.14 23.02
N TRP A 31 12.04 7.29 22.09
CA TRP A 31 12.65 5.99 21.84
C TRP A 31 13.25 5.97 20.44
N TRP A 32 14.58 5.84 20.36
CA TRP A 32 15.36 5.71 19.12
C TRP A 32 16.76 5.17 19.45
N ASP A 33 17.52 4.69 18.45
CA ASP A 33 18.85 4.10 18.69
C ASP A 33 19.84 5.21 19.12
N GLN A 34 19.95 5.46 20.43
CA GLN A 34 20.94 6.37 21.02
C GLN A 34 22.09 5.62 21.69
N GLN A 35 23.28 6.21 21.53
CA GLN A 35 24.58 5.91 22.14
C GLN A 35 25.44 4.79 21.52
N PRO A 36 26.61 5.16 20.96
CA PRO A 36 27.73 4.23 20.84
C PRO A 36 28.14 3.75 22.24
N GLY A 37 27.96 2.45 22.54
CA GLY A 37 28.37 1.83 23.81
C GLY A 37 27.22 1.42 24.74
N ALA A 38 25.97 1.82 24.46
CA ALA A 38 24.81 1.23 25.12
C ALA A 38 24.55 -0.19 24.60
N ARG A 39 23.98 -1.07 25.44
CA ARG A 39 23.47 -2.37 24.97
C ARG A 39 22.44 -2.09 23.88
N GLN A 40 22.67 -2.64 22.70
CA GLN A 40 21.71 -2.55 21.61
C GLN A 40 20.38 -3.15 22.06
N ALA A 41 19.30 -2.38 21.94
CA ALA A 41 17.98 -2.85 22.29
C ALA A 41 17.68 -4.14 21.52
N SER A 42 17.17 -5.13 22.24
CA SER A 42 16.68 -6.37 21.64
C SER A 42 15.49 -6.08 20.72
N PHE A 43 15.20 -7.04 19.83
CA PHE A 43 14.01 -6.95 18.97
C PHE A 43 12.73 -6.82 19.81
N ASP A 44 12.61 -7.61 20.88
CA ASP A 44 11.44 -7.59 21.75
C ASP A 44 11.26 -6.27 22.51
N GLU A 45 12.35 -5.65 22.97
CA GLU A 45 12.29 -4.33 23.62
C GLU A 45 11.84 -3.26 22.63
N ARG A 46 12.31 -3.33 21.39
CA ARG A 46 11.92 -2.40 20.33
C ARG A 46 10.44 -2.55 19.98
N GLU A 47 9.95 -3.77 19.82
CA GLU A 47 8.53 -4.03 19.54
C GLU A 47 7.63 -3.55 20.68
N ARG A 48 8.03 -3.81 21.94
CA ARG A 48 7.30 -3.31 23.11
C ARG A 48 7.23 -1.79 23.17
N GLU A 49 8.30 -1.10 22.82
CA GLU A 49 8.30 0.37 22.81
C GLU A 49 7.59 0.94 21.58
N LEU A 50 7.59 0.25 20.44
CA LEU A 50 6.74 0.58 19.28
C LEU A 50 5.26 0.51 19.66
N ASP A 51 4.85 -0.60 20.28
CA ASP A 51 3.48 -0.82 20.77
C ASP A 51 3.08 0.22 21.82
N ALA A 52 3.98 0.51 22.75
CA ALA A 52 3.71 1.37 23.90
C ALA A 52 3.79 2.87 23.57
N ALA A 53 4.47 3.26 22.49
CA ALA A 53 4.59 4.67 22.11
C ALA A 53 3.23 5.29 21.82
N ARG A 54 3.11 6.59 22.09
CA ARG A 54 1.90 7.38 21.81
C ARG A 54 1.88 7.86 20.36
N ALA A 55 3.05 8.16 19.82
CA ALA A 55 3.26 8.55 18.44
C ALA A 55 4.44 7.76 17.84
N VAL A 56 4.32 7.37 16.58
CA VAL A 56 5.41 6.75 15.82
C VAL A 56 5.76 7.69 14.66
N LEU A 57 6.94 8.29 14.75
CA LEU A 57 7.49 9.17 13.73
C LEU A 57 8.36 8.36 12.76
N VAL A 58 7.86 8.14 11.55
CA VAL A 58 8.56 7.44 10.49
C VAL A 58 9.30 8.44 9.61
N VAL A 59 10.61 8.22 9.47
CA VAL A 59 11.52 9.04 8.68
C VAL A 59 11.81 8.37 7.35
N TRP A 60 11.29 8.94 6.28
CA TRP A 60 11.56 8.50 4.91
C TRP A 60 12.80 9.20 4.35
N SER A 61 13.81 8.39 4.04
CA SER A 61 15.01 8.77 3.30
C SER A 61 15.22 7.77 2.16
N LEU A 62 16.22 7.99 1.30
CA LEU A 62 16.64 7.00 0.32
C LEU A 62 17.04 5.65 0.96
N ASN A 63 17.59 5.67 2.18
CA ASN A 63 17.93 4.44 2.90
C ASN A 63 16.70 3.86 3.62
N GLY A 64 15.91 4.71 4.29
CA GLY A 64 14.75 4.32 5.08
C GLY A 64 13.65 3.68 4.27
N ARG A 65 13.36 4.20 3.08
CA ARG A 65 12.32 3.64 2.19
C ARG A 65 12.60 2.22 1.71
N ASN A 66 13.87 1.82 1.70
CA ASN A 66 14.30 0.49 1.27
C ASN A 66 14.52 -0.46 2.46
N ALA A 67 14.41 0.05 3.69
CA ALA A 67 14.61 -0.75 4.90
C ALA A 67 13.30 -1.45 5.30
N ILE A 68 13.26 -2.77 5.14
CA ILE A 68 12.10 -3.62 5.47
C ILE A 68 11.55 -3.31 6.88
N ARG A 69 12.44 -3.12 7.85
CA ARG A 69 12.07 -2.79 9.22
C ARG A 69 11.29 -1.48 9.32
N VAL A 70 11.75 -0.42 8.63
CA VAL A 70 11.09 0.90 8.65
C VAL A 70 9.69 0.79 8.05
N SER A 71 9.54 0.05 6.95
CA SER A 71 8.23 -0.21 6.34
C SER A 71 7.30 -1.03 7.25
N ALA A 72 7.82 -2.03 7.96
CA ALA A 72 7.04 -2.84 8.91
C ALA A 72 6.56 -2.00 10.11
N GLU A 73 7.45 -1.18 10.68
CA GLU A 73 7.11 -0.27 11.78
C GLU A 73 6.09 0.80 11.35
N ALA A 74 6.23 1.31 10.12
CA ALA A 74 5.27 2.23 9.53
C ALA A 74 3.89 1.58 9.34
N ALA A 75 3.83 0.32 8.91
CA ALA A 75 2.58 -0.41 8.76
C ALA A 75 1.90 -0.60 10.11
N HIS A 76 2.64 -1.04 11.12
CA HIS A 76 2.14 -1.18 12.49
C HIS A 76 1.61 0.15 13.04
N ALA A 77 2.37 1.24 12.86
CA ALA A 77 1.94 2.58 13.28
C ALA A 77 0.68 3.06 12.57
N LEU A 78 0.52 2.70 11.29
CA LEU A 78 -0.68 3.02 10.52
C LEU A 78 -1.90 2.28 11.07
N GLU A 79 -1.76 0.97 11.27
CA GLU A 79 -2.82 0.11 11.80
C GLU A 79 -3.28 0.53 13.20
N THR A 80 -2.36 1.00 14.03
CA THR A 80 -2.64 1.45 15.40
C THR A 80 -3.04 2.93 15.49
N GLY A 81 -3.11 3.65 14.37
CA GLY A 81 -3.52 5.06 14.33
C GLY A 81 -2.48 6.03 14.88
N LYS A 82 -1.23 5.61 15.03
CA LYS A 82 -0.12 6.37 15.63
C LYS A 82 0.89 6.91 14.61
N LEU A 83 0.63 6.73 13.32
CA LEU A 83 1.57 7.09 12.26
C LEU A 83 1.66 8.61 12.05
N LEU A 84 2.89 9.10 12.18
CA LEU A 84 3.34 10.39 11.65
C LEU A 84 4.50 10.13 10.69
N GLN A 85 4.49 10.82 9.55
CA GLN A 85 5.49 10.61 8.51
C GLN A 85 6.21 11.92 8.21
N LEU A 86 7.50 11.83 7.94
CA LEU A 86 8.28 12.91 7.35
C LEU A 86 9.25 12.37 6.31
N LYS A 87 9.68 13.23 5.38
CA LYS A 87 10.69 12.89 4.37
C LYS A 87 11.90 13.81 4.50
N LEU A 88 13.10 13.22 4.51
CA LEU A 88 14.38 13.95 4.54
C LEU A 88 15.00 14.11 3.16
N ASP A 89 14.53 13.32 2.19
CA ASP A 89 14.97 13.34 0.80
C ASP A 89 13.77 13.67 -0.10
N PRO A 90 13.97 14.18 -1.33
CA PRO A 90 12.88 14.47 -2.27
C PRO A 90 12.20 13.20 -2.82
N ALA A 91 12.54 12.02 -2.30
CA ALA A 91 11.93 10.76 -2.67
C ALA A 91 10.60 10.56 -1.93
N ALA A 92 9.58 10.12 -2.67
CA ALA A 92 8.30 9.71 -2.08
C ALA A 92 8.48 8.48 -1.17
N PRO A 93 7.69 8.36 -0.08
CA PRO A 93 7.53 7.12 0.68
C PRO A 93 7.16 5.94 -0.24
N PRO A 94 7.41 4.68 0.17
CA PRO A 94 6.93 3.52 -0.59
C PRO A 94 5.41 3.37 -0.44
N ALA A 95 4.73 2.83 -1.46
CA ALA A 95 3.31 2.50 -1.34
C ALA A 95 3.05 1.52 -0.17
N PRO A 96 1.92 1.66 0.57
CA PRO A 96 0.82 2.62 0.38
C PRO A 96 1.03 3.97 1.10
N PHE A 97 2.21 4.21 1.67
CA PHE A 97 2.48 5.39 2.51
C PHE A 97 2.59 6.70 1.72
N ASP A 98 2.81 6.61 0.41
CA ASP A 98 2.82 7.72 -0.54
C ASP A 98 1.46 8.39 -0.71
N ALA A 99 0.37 7.67 -0.46
CA ALA A 99 -1.00 8.20 -0.48
C ALA A 99 -1.36 8.98 0.81
N LEU A 100 -0.49 8.98 1.82
CA LEU A 100 -0.71 9.60 3.12
C LEU A 100 0.15 10.86 3.28
N ASP A 101 -0.35 11.84 4.03
CA ASP A 101 0.40 13.06 4.31
C ASP A 101 1.71 12.76 5.04
N ALA A 102 2.80 13.31 4.51
CA ALA A 102 4.13 13.28 5.10
C ALA A 102 4.73 14.69 5.13
N ALA A 103 5.22 15.12 6.29
CA ALA A 103 5.84 16.42 6.44
C ALA A 103 7.14 16.50 5.62
N ASP A 104 7.30 17.59 4.88
CA ASP A 104 8.49 17.82 4.06
C ASP A 104 9.61 18.43 4.91
N MET A 105 10.61 17.63 5.28
CA MET A 105 11.80 18.09 5.99
C MET A 105 12.98 18.36 5.04
N THR A 106 12.74 18.43 3.73
CA THR A 106 13.76 18.86 2.78
C THR A 106 13.97 20.38 2.89
N GLY A 107 15.24 20.82 2.85
CA GLY A 107 15.57 22.24 3.01
C GLY A 107 15.31 22.78 4.42
N ALA A 108 14.46 23.80 4.55
CA ALA A 108 14.17 24.46 5.84
C ALA A 108 13.22 23.67 6.76
N GLY A 109 12.43 22.75 6.19
CA GLY A 109 11.52 21.85 6.89
C GLY A 109 10.21 22.48 7.39
N GLU A 110 9.13 21.72 7.30
CA GLU A 110 7.78 22.06 7.78
C GLU A 110 7.59 21.83 9.30
N TRP A 111 8.40 22.48 10.13
CA TRP A 111 8.41 22.22 11.58
C TRP A 111 7.08 22.49 12.29
N GLY A 112 6.41 23.59 11.98
CA GLY A 112 5.16 23.98 12.65
C GLY A 112 4.04 22.94 12.53
N PRO A 113 3.68 22.52 11.30
CA PRO A 113 2.70 21.45 11.09
C PRO A 113 3.10 20.13 11.76
N LEU A 114 4.37 19.75 11.69
CA LEU A 114 4.87 18.51 12.29
C LEU A 114 4.77 18.53 13.83
N GLU A 115 5.23 19.59 14.47
CA GLU A 115 5.14 19.77 15.93
C GLU A 115 3.68 19.77 16.40
N HIS A 116 2.77 20.37 15.63
CA HIS A 116 1.34 20.37 15.91
C HIS A 116 0.73 18.97 15.82
N ALA A 117 1.07 18.21 14.77
CA ALA A 117 0.58 16.84 14.57
C ALA A 117 1.07 15.91 15.69
N VAL A 118 2.33 16.03 16.10
CA VAL A 118 2.88 15.31 17.27
C VAL A 118 2.11 15.69 18.53
N ALA A 119 1.91 16.98 18.79
CA ALA A 119 1.21 17.42 19.99
C ALA A 119 -0.25 16.90 20.05
N GLN A 120 -0.96 16.88 18.92
CA GLN A 120 -2.31 16.33 18.83
C GLN A 120 -2.32 14.83 19.13
N LEU A 121 -1.46 14.06 18.44
CA LEU A 121 -1.44 12.60 18.56
C LEU A 121 -1.03 12.16 19.97
N VAL A 122 -0.01 12.80 20.53
CA VAL A 122 0.43 12.54 21.90
C VAL A 122 -0.71 12.85 22.86
N ARG A 123 -1.34 14.04 22.81
CA ARG A 123 -2.39 14.45 23.77
C ARG A 123 -3.69 13.65 23.68
N HIS A 124 -4.15 13.33 22.47
CA HIS A 124 -5.49 12.79 22.25
C HIS A 124 -5.50 11.31 21.85
N GLY A 125 -4.35 10.72 21.53
CA GLY A 125 -4.24 9.31 21.12
C GLY A 125 -4.79 9.01 19.73
N GLU A 126 -5.34 10.01 19.04
CA GLU A 126 -5.87 9.91 17.69
C GLU A 126 -5.40 11.10 16.87
N ARG A 127 -5.04 10.83 15.61
CA ARG A 127 -4.82 11.89 14.63
C ARG A 127 -6.19 12.45 14.25
N ALA A 128 -6.42 13.74 14.47
CA ALA A 128 -7.54 14.41 13.81
C ALA A 128 -7.37 14.18 12.30
N PRO A 129 -8.42 13.78 11.55
CA PRO A 129 -8.28 13.55 10.12
C PRO A 129 -7.77 14.85 9.50
N THR A 130 -6.49 14.89 9.12
CA THR A 130 -5.95 16.03 8.38
C THR A 130 -6.76 16.09 7.10
N ALA A 131 -7.42 17.23 6.91
CA ALA A 131 -8.27 17.48 5.78
C ALA A 131 -7.52 17.04 4.52
N ARG A 132 -8.11 16.10 3.79
CA ARG A 132 -7.76 15.75 2.42
C ARG A 132 -7.09 16.94 1.75
N SER A 133 -5.76 16.90 1.56
CA SER A 133 -5.23 17.40 0.30
C SER A 133 -6.06 16.67 -0.73
N GLU A 134 -6.90 17.42 -1.45
CA GLU A 134 -7.92 16.84 -2.30
C GLU A 134 -7.31 15.64 -2.97
N LEU A 135 -7.85 14.46 -2.62
CA LEU A 135 -7.73 13.27 -3.44
C LEU A 135 -8.24 13.73 -4.78
N GLY A 136 -7.35 14.34 -5.58
CA GLY A 136 -7.56 14.75 -6.94
C GLY A 136 -8.13 13.51 -7.52
N ALA A 137 -9.43 13.61 -7.83
CA ALA A 137 -10.35 12.51 -7.91
C ALA A 137 -9.57 11.28 -8.33
N MET A 138 -9.37 10.31 -7.41
CA MET A 138 -9.08 8.95 -7.85
C MET A 138 -10.04 8.79 -9.02
N PRO A 139 -9.58 8.64 -10.29
CA PRO A 139 -10.50 8.18 -11.30
C PRO A 139 -11.00 6.91 -10.65
N THR A 140 -12.24 6.96 -10.18
CA THR A 140 -12.89 5.83 -9.55
C THR A 140 -12.72 4.80 -10.63
N LEU A 141 -11.79 3.86 -10.42
CA LEU A 141 -11.30 2.95 -11.45
C LEU A 141 -12.58 2.40 -12.04
N ALA A 142 -12.95 2.90 -13.21
CA ALA A 142 -14.33 2.84 -13.65
C ALA A 142 -14.57 1.38 -13.85
N ALA A 143 -15.24 0.76 -12.88
CA ALA A 143 -15.13 -0.65 -12.52
C ALA A 143 -14.70 -1.45 -13.74
N ALA A 144 -13.38 -1.60 -13.90
CA ALA A 144 -12.83 -2.13 -15.14
C ALA A 144 -13.10 -3.64 -15.07
N GLY A 145 -14.29 -4.01 -15.51
CA GLY A 145 -14.82 -5.35 -15.62
C GLY A 145 -14.54 -6.21 -14.39
N SER A 146 -15.47 -6.22 -13.44
CA SER A 146 -15.50 -7.27 -12.41
C SER A 146 -15.17 -8.63 -13.06
N PRO A 147 -14.18 -9.40 -12.54
CA PRO A 147 -13.77 -10.68 -13.13
C PRO A 147 -14.93 -11.69 -13.21
N THR A 148 -16.05 -11.41 -12.54
CA THR A 148 -17.29 -12.18 -12.56
C THR A 148 -17.85 -12.40 -13.96
N LEU A 149 -17.77 -11.43 -14.88
CA LEU A 149 -18.32 -11.63 -16.24
C LEU A 149 -17.49 -12.62 -17.07
N ILE A 150 -16.17 -12.61 -16.90
CA ILE A 150 -15.26 -13.56 -17.57
C ILE A 150 -15.47 -14.96 -16.99
N THR A 151 -15.61 -15.08 -15.66
CA THR A 151 -15.89 -16.37 -15.00
C THR A 151 -17.24 -16.95 -15.43
N ILE A 152 -18.29 -16.13 -15.54
CA ILE A 152 -19.61 -16.59 -15.99
C ILE A 152 -19.56 -17.04 -17.46
N ALA A 153 -18.87 -16.31 -18.33
CA ALA A 153 -18.74 -16.67 -19.74
C ALA A 153 -17.99 -18.00 -19.95
N ILE A 154 -16.89 -18.22 -19.21
CA ILE A 154 -16.14 -19.48 -19.24
C ILE A 154 -17.01 -20.64 -18.72
N GLY A 155 -17.73 -20.43 -17.61
CA GLY A 155 -18.64 -21.44 -17.06
C GLY A 155 -19.76 -21.82 -18.02
N ALA A 156 -20.37 -20.84 -18.69
CA ALA A 156 -21.42 -21.08 -19.68
C ALA A 156 -20.90 -21.84 -20.92
N ALA A 157 -19.70 -21.51 -21.40
CA ALA A 157 -19.07 -22.19 -22.52
C ALA A 157 -18.76 -23.67 -22.20
N LEU A 158 -18.24 -23.95 -21.00
CA LEU A 158 -17.96 -25.32 -20.54
C LEU A 158 -19.25 -26.14 -20.39
N ALA A 159 -20.31 -25.55 -19.83
CA ALA A 159 -21.60 -26.21 -19.71
C ALA A 159 -22.24 -26.52 -21.08
N ALA A 160 -22.16 -25.58 -22.02
CA ALA A 160 -22.64 -25.79 -23.39
C ALA A 160 -21.85 -26.88 -24.12
N TYR A 161 -20.52 -26.92 -23.96
CA TYR A 161 -19.68 -27.97 -24.52
C TYR A 161 -20.04 -29.34 -23.94
N ALA A 162 -20.15 -29.46 -22.62
CA ALA A 162 -20.54 -30.71 -21.97
C ALA A 162 -21.93 -31.20 -22.41
N GLY A 163 -22.89 -30.27 -22.57
CA GLY A 163 -24.23 -30.56 -23.08
C GLY A 163 -24.22 -31.08 -24.52
N ALA A 164 -23.45 -30.44 -25.41
CA ALA A 164 -23.33 -30.87 -26.81
C ALA A 164 -22.69 -32.26 -26.94
N VAL A 165 -21.63 -32.53 -26.18
CA VAL A 165 -20.98 -33.85 -26.13
C VAL A 165 -21.95 -34.92 -25.61
N SER A 166 -22.68 -34.63 -24.52
CA SER A 166 -23.67 -35.57 -23.96
C SER A 166 -24.82 -35.86 -24.93
N ALA A 167 -25.31 -34.85 -25.66
CA ALA A 167 -26.37 -35.03 -26.66
C ALA A 167 -25.92 -35.90 -27.85
N SER A 168 -24.64 -35.86 -28.22
CA SER A 168 -24.08 -36.75 -29.25
C SER A 168 -23.98 -38.20 -28.80
N PHE A 169 -23.57 -38.46 -27.56
CA PHE A 169 -23.50 -39.84 -27.03
C PHE A 169 -24.89 -40.49 -26.85
N ASN A 170 -25.94 -39.69 -26.63
CA ASN A 170 -27.31 -40.17 -26.50
C ASN A 170 -28.07 -40.28 -27.83
N GLY A 171 -27.41 -40.05 -28.97
CA GLY A 171 -28.01 -40.18 -30.31
C GLY A 171 -29.01 -39.07 -30.66
N VAL A 172 -29.11 -38.01 -29.85
CA VAL A 172 -30.01 -36.87 -30.07
C VAL A 172 -29.49 -35.94 -31.17
N MET A 173 -28.17 -35.92 -31.41
CA MET A 173 -27.51 -35.01 -32.34
C MET A 173 -26.61 -35.77 -33.32
N THR A 174 -26.73 -35.47 -34.61
CA THR A 174 -25.88 -36.09 -35.65
C THR A 174 -24.45 -35.50 -35.66
N LEU A 175 -23.48 -36.25 -36.16
CA LEU A 175 -22.06 -35.81 -36.23
C LEU A 175 -21.88 -34.47 -36.99
N GLY A 176 -22.67 -34.23 -38.04
CA GLY A 176 -22.64 -32.95 -38.76
C GLY A 176 -23.15 -31.77 -37.93
N GLN A 177 -24.15 -31.99 -37.08
CA GLN A 177 -24.66 -30.96 -36.17
C GLN A 177 -23.67 -30.67 -35.03
N LEU A 178 -22.98 -31.70 -34.51
CA LEU A 178 -21.91 -31.54 -33.52
C LEU A 178 -20.77 -30.66 -34.06
N GLN A 179 -20.36 -30.87 -35.31
CA GLN A 179 -19.29 -30.07 -35.92
C GLN A 179 -19.68 -28.60 -36.05
N ILE A 180 -20.93 -28.29 -36.41
CA ILE A 180 -21.45 -26.91 -36.47
C ILE A 180 -21.45 -26.28 -35.07
N ALA A 181 -21.88 -27.03 -34.05
CA ALA A 181 -21.91 -26.56 -32.67
C ALA A 181 -20.50 -26.24 -32.14
N LEU A 182 -19.50 -27.10 -32.41
CA LEU A 182 -18.12 -26.91 -31.99
C LEU A 182 -17.46 -25.71 -32.67
N VAL A 183 -17.72 -25.49 -33.97
CA VAL A 183 -17.25 -24.31 -34.70
C VAL A 183 -17.85 -23.03 -34.11
N GLY A 184 -19.15 -23.05 -33.75
CA GLY A 184 -19.81 -21.94 -33.08
C GLY A 184 -19.18 -21.59 -31.72
N ILE A 185 -18.93 -22.61 -30.88
CA ILE A 185 -18.30 -22.43 -29.57
C ILE A 185 -16.87 -21.88 -29.72
N GLY A 186 -16.09 -22.42 -30.67
CA GLY A 186 -14.74 -21.95 -30.96
C GLY A 186 -14.71 -20.47 -31.39
N GLY A 187 -15.63 -20.06 -32.25
CA GLY A 187 -15.75 -18.67 -32.71
C GLY A 187 -16.01 -17.68 -31.56
N VAL A 188 -16.91 -18.03 -30.63
CA VAL A 188 -17.21 -17.19 -29.46
C VAL A 188 -16.01 -17.09 -28.51
N ALA A 189 -15.28 -18.19 -28.30
CA ALA A 189 -14.07 -18.19 -27.47
C ALA A 189 -12.95 -17.31 -28.07
N SER A 190 -12.73 -17.39 -29.39
CA SER A 190 -11.74 -16.56 -30.08
C SER A 190 -12.09 -15.07 -30.04
N ALA A 191 -13.37 -14.71 -30.23
CA ALA A 191 -13.82 -13.32 -30.11
C ALA A 191 -13.64 -12.77 -28.69
N GLY A 192 -13.91 -13.58 -27.66
CA GLY A 192 -13.68 -13.22 -26.27
C GLY A 192 -12.20 -12.97 -25.96
N ALA A 193 -11.31 -13.85 -26.44
CA ALA A 193 -9.87 -13.68 -26.26
C ALA A 193 -9.33 -12.42 -26.95
N ALA A 194 -9.82 -12.10 -28.16
CA ALA A 194 -9.45 -10.88 -28.88
C ALA A 194 -9.89 -9.60 -28.15
N LEU A 195 -11.09 -9.60 -27.55
CA LEU A 195 -11.58 -8.48 -26.73
C LEU A 195 -10.76 -8.27 -25.47
N CYS A 196 -10.33 -9.34 -24.80
CA CYS A 196 -9.43 -9.27 -23.64
C CYS A 196 -8.05 -8.73 -24.03
N ALA A 197 -7.47 -9.21 -25.14
CA ALA A 197 -6.19 -8.72 -25.64
C ALA A 197 -6.27 -7.23 -26.03
N PHE A 198 -7.33 -6.82 -26.71
CA PHE A 198 -7.56 -5.42 -27.09
C PHE A 198 -7.67 -4.49 -25.87
N ARG A 199 -8.37 -4.93 -24.82
CA ARG A 199 -8.47 -4.19 -23.55
C ARG A 199 -7.10 -4.01 -22.88
N LEU A 200 -6.30 -5.07 -22.78
CA LEU A 200 -4.95 -5.01 -22.19
C LEU A 200 -3.99 -4.12 -22.97
N PHE A 201 -4.04 -4.17 -24.30
CA PHE A 201 -3.23 -3.29 -25.15
C PHE A 201 -3.66 -1.82 -25.06
N SER A 202 -4.95 -1.55 -24.89
CA SER A 202 -5.46 -0.19 -24.75
C SER A 202 -5.04 0.48 -23.43
N THR A 203 -4.93 -0.29 -22.34
CA THR A 203 -4.48 0.23 -21.05
C THR A 203 -2.97 0.46 -21.01
N ALA A 204 -2.18 -0.43 -21.62
CA ALA A 204 -0.71 -0.29 -21.67
C ALA A 204 -0.23 0.94 -22.47
N ARG A 205 -1.08 1.54 -23.31
CA ARG A 205 -0.76 2.72 -24.13
C ARG A 205 -1.13 4.05 -23.46
N ALA A 206 -1.87 4.01 -22.35
CA ALA A 206 -2.32 5.22 -21.63
C ALA A 206 -1.30 5.70 -20.58
N ASP A 207 -0.29 4.87 -20.24
CA ASP A 207 0.71 5.11 -19.20
C ASP A 207 2.09 5.54 -19.74
N GLY A 208 2.19 6.01 -20.98
CA GLY A 208 3.44 6.51 -21.61
C GLY A 208 3.26 7.83 -22.31
#